data_AF-A0A972XDX3-F1
#
_entry.id   AF-A0A972XDX3-F1
#
_cell.length_a   1.000
_cell.length_b   1.000
_cell.length_c   1.000
_cell.angle_alpha   90.00
_cell.angle_beta   90.00
_cell.angle_gamma   90.00
#
_symmetry.space_group_name_H-M   'P 1'
#
loop_
_entity.id
_entity.type
_entity.pdbx_description
1 polymer ?
#
loop_
_entity_poly.entity_id
_entity_poly.type
_entity_poly.pdbx_seq_one_letter_code
_entity_poly.pdbx_strand_id
1 'polypeptide(L)' 'CNAHQGKVGVLALAPSEGLGVTDPELRARHLTAINRFRLDSNPIPADPNAVRADPSE' A
#
# COMPACT_ATOMS: atom_id res chain seq x y z
N CYS A 1 -14.19 -5.23 -16.98
CA CYS A 1 -13.00 -4.38 -16.71
C CYS A 1 -12.38 -4.85 -15.39
N ASN A 2 -11.13 -4.48 -15.12
CA ASN A 2 -10.49 -4.83 -13.85
C ASN A 2 -11.07 -3.95 -12.72
N ALA A 3 -11.37 -4.56 -11.57
CA ALA A 3 -11.91 -3.85 -10.39
C ALA A 3 -10.89 -2.90 -9.73
N HIS A 4 -9.64 -2.93 -10.17
CA HIS A 4 -8.55 -2.13 -9.63
C HIS A 4 -7.94 -1.27 -10.73
N GLN A 5 -7.51 -0.06 -10.36
CA GLN A 5 -6.68 0.79 -11.21
C GLN A 5 -5.23 0.68 -10.74
N GLY A 6 -4.32 0.32 -11.64
CA GLY A 6 -2.90 0.13 -11.32
C GLY A 6 -2.54 -1.33 -11.05
N LYS A 7 -1.64 -1.58 -10.10
CA LYS A 7 -1.09 -2.90 -9.78
C LYS A 7 -1.56 -3.36 -8.40
N VAL A 8 -1.77 -4.67 -8.24
CA VAL A 8 -2.04 -5.31 -6.94
C VAL A 8 -0.76 -6.00 -6.47
N GLY A 9 -0.29 -5.64 -5.27
CA GLY A 9 0.87 -6.28 -4.62
C GLY A 9 0.43 -7.35 -3.62
N VAL A 10 1.26 -8.39 -3.44
CA VAL A 10 1.06 -9.47 -2.46
C VAL A 10 2.33 -9.59 -1.61
N LEU A 11 2.18 -9.64 -0.28
CA LEU A 11 3.28 -9.95 0.63
C LEU A 11 3.56 -11.45 0.58
N ALA A 12 4.76 -11.83 0.13
CA ALA A 12 5.19 -13.23 0.08
C ALA A 12 6.03 -13.60 1.30
N LEU A 13 7.28 -13.10 1.35
CA LEU A 13 8.19 -13.32 2.49
C LEU A 13 8.36 -12.07 3.37
N ALA A 14 7.93 -10.91 2.89
CA ALA A 14 8.01 -9.68 3.66
C ALA A 14 6.94 -9.71 4.77
N PRO A 15 7.30 -9.44 6.03
CA PRO A 15 6.34 -9.51 7.14
C PRO A 15 5.33 -8.35 7.13
N SER A 16 5.65 -7.22 6.49
CA SER A 16 4.76 -6.05 6.39
C SER A 16 5.11 -5.16 5.19
N GLU A 17 4.19 -4.27 4.82
CA GLU A 17 4.43 -3.19 3.85
C GLU A 17 5.48 -2.18 4.37
N GLY A 18 6.12 -1.44 3.47
CA GLY A 18 7.03 -0.34 3.84
C GLY A 18 8.48 -0.75 4.13
N LEU A 19 8.79 -2.04 4.04
CA LEU A 19 10.16 -2.56 4.19
C LEU A 19 10.95 -2.50 2.88
N GLY A 20 12.28 -2.61 2.98
CA GLY A 20 13.19 -2.76 1.83
C GLY A 20 13.71 -1.45 1.21
N VAL A 21 13.40 -0.29 1.78
CA VAL A 21 13.96 1.00 1.35
C VAL A 21 15.33 1.20 1.97
N THR A 22 16.37 1.35 1.15
CA THR A 22 17.75 1.62 1.60
C THR A 22 18.15 3.09 1.50
N ASP A 23 17.53 3.85 0.59
CA ASP A 23 17.69 5.31 0.44
C ASP A 23 16.34 6.01 0.71
N PRO A 24 16.11 6.47 1.95
CA PRO A 24 14.87 7.14 2.31
C PRO A 24 14.74 8.55 1.69
N GLU A 25 15.85 9.24 1.42
CA GLU A 25 15.84 10.61 0.88
C GLU A 25 15.39 10.64 -0.57
N LEU A 26 15.87 9.70 -1.39
CA LEU A 26 15.37 9.52 -2.75
C LEU A 26 13.88 9.16 -2.77
N ARG A 27 13.46 8.25 -1.89
CA ARG A 27 12.04 7.87 -1.78
C ARG A 27 11.15 9.05 -1.39
N ALA A 28 11.59 9.88 -0.43
CA ALA A 28 10.84 11.04 0.03
C ALA A 28 10.57 12.04 -1.11
N ARG A 29 11.56 12.30 -1.98
CA ARG A 29 11.43 13.19 -3.14
C ARG A 29 10.35 12.74 -4.14
N HIS A 30 10.09 11.44 -4.24
CA HIS A 30 9.16 10.86 -5.22
C HIS A 30 7.86 10.32 -4.61
N LEU A 31 7.61 10.56 -3.32
CA LEU A 31 6.53 9.93 -2.56
C LEU A 31 5.15 10.14 -3.21
N THR A 32 4.86 11.36 -3.68
CA THR A 32 3.59 11.70 -4.35
C THR A 32 3.39 10.91 -5.64
N ALA A 33 4.45 10.74 -6.44
CA ALA A 33 4.37 9.98 -7.68
C ALA A 33 4.22 8.48 -7.42
N ILE A 34 4.91 7.97 -6.40
CA ILE A 34 4.85 6.56 -5.99
C ILE A 34 3.45 6.19 -5.50
N ASN A 35 2.80 7.07 -4.72
CA ASN A 35 1.49 6.81 -4.12
C ASN A 35 0.28 7.19 -5.01
N ARG A 36 0.49 7.58 -6.28
CA ARG A 36 -0.58 8.06 -7.18
C ARG A 36 -1.77 7.10 -7.32
N PHE A 37 -1.53 5.79 -7.26
CA PHE A 37 -2.57 4.78 -7.44
C PHE A 37 -3.10 4.21 -6.12
N ARG A 38 -2.68 4.78 -4.98
CA ARG A 38 -3.30 4.44 -3.70
C ARG A 38 -4.60 5.26 -3.60
N LEU A 39 -5.69 4.59 -3.25
CA LEU A 39 -7.06 5.14 -3.21
C LEU A 39 -7.46 5.54 -1.77
N ASP A 40 -6.51 5.98 -0.95
CA ASP A 40 -6.52 6.00 0.51
C ASP A 40 -7.69 6.81 1.11
N SER A 41 -8.75 6.12 1.53
CA SER A 41 -9.59 6.50 2.68
C SER A 41 -9.55 5.43 3.78
N ASN A 42 -8.76 4.36 3.62
CA ASN A 42 -8.69 3.28 4.59
C ASN A 42 -7.22 2.96 4.95
N PRO A 43 -6.77 3.27 6.19
CA PRO A 43 -5.42 2.98 6.62
C PRO A 43 -5.17 1.46 6.69
N ILE A 44 -3.92 1.05 6.50
CA ILE A 44 -3.52 -0.35 6.63
C ILE A 44 -3.65 -0.73 8.12
N PRO A 45 -4.45 -1.73 8.48
CA PRO A 45 -4.51 -2.18 9.86
C PRO A 45 -3.17 -2.81 10.26
N ALA A 46 -2.75 -2.58 11.50
CA ALA A 46 -1.48 -3.07 12.03
C ALA A 46 -1.41 -4.61 12.13
N ASP A 47 -2.56 -5.28 12.07
CA ASP A 47 -2.68 -6.74 12.08
C ASP A 47 -2.78 -7.28 10.63
N PRO A 48 -1.89 -8.22 10.22
CA PRO A 48 -1.92 -8.83 8.89
C PRO A 48 -3.20 -9.65 8.60
N ASN A 49 -3.96 -10.04 9.63
CA ASN A 49 -5.25 -10.74 9.48
C ASN A 49 -6.47 -9.82 9.59
N ALA A 50 -6.28 -8.55 9.92
CA ALA A 50 -7.38 -7.61 9.96
C ALA A 50 -7.86 -7.35 8.53
N VAL A 51 -9.05 -7.85 8.23
CA VAL A 51 -9.78 -7.51 7.00
C VAL A 51 -9.96 -6.00 6.99
N ARG A 52 -9.49 -5.36 5.92
CA ARG A 52 -9.74 -3.93 5.66
C ARG A 52 -11.25 -3.72 5.67
N ALA A 53 -11.74 -2.85 6.56
CA ALA A 53 -13.15 -2.48 6.55
C ALA A 53 -13.51 -1.94 5.17
N ASP A 54 -14.45 -2.61 4.50
CA ASP A 54 -15.00 -2.12 3.25
C ASP A 54 -15.84 -0.86 3.58
N PRO A 55 -15.57 0.32 2.99
CA PRO A 55 -16.42 1.50 3.18
C PRO A 55 -17.84 1.35 2.59
N SER A 56 -18.27 0.14 2.24
CA SER A 56 -19.56 -0.19 1.58
C SER A 56 -20.62 -0.83 2.49
N GLU A 57 -20.43 -0.93 3.81
CA GLU A 57 -21.53 -1.22 4.77
C GLU A 57 -22.19 0.05 5.31
#